data_AF-A0A952W5V7-F1
#
_entry.id   AF-A0A952W5V7-F1
#
_cell.length_a   1.000
_cell.length_b   1.000
_cell.length_c   1.000
_cell.angle_alpha   90.00
_cell.angle_beta   90.00
_cell.angle_gamma   90.00
#
_symmetry.space_group_name_H-M   'P 1'
#
loop_
_entity.id
_entity.type
_entity.pdbx_description
1 polymer ?
#
loop_
_entity_poly.entity_id
_entity_poly.type
_entity_poly.pdbx_seq_one_letter_code
_entity_poly.pdbx_strand_id
1 'polypeptide(L)'
;MGAQIIRLGLRINYTAPSDIDYGDVVVQGDLVGIATRDIKSGEVGRIALAGLFGIVKDTGVGTAINAGTKVYWDANSKVATASDGGGLNKFLGVSTRDAQDGDRFVRVLMGGGVLAAAGAEG
;
A
#
# COMPACT_ATOMS: atom_id res chain seq x y z
N MET A 1 -30.35 -8.58 2.46
CA MET A 1 -29.00 -8.44 1.87
C MET A 1 -28.87 -7.01 1.39
N GLY A 2 -28.11 -6.15 2.05
CA GLY A 2 -28.11 -4.72 1.77
C GLY A 2 -26.69 -4.18 1.67
N ALA A 3 -26.10 -4.22 0.47
CA ALA A 3 -24.92 -3.42 0.16
C ALA A 3 -25.41 -2.21 -0.65
N GLN A 4 -25.31 -1.01 -0.08
CA GLN A 4 -25.57 0.21 -0.81
C GLN A 4 -24.30 0.62 -1.53
N ILE A 5 -24.35 0.73 -2.86
CA ILE A 5 -23.22 1.20 -3.66
C ILE A 5 -23.14 2.72 -3.47
N ILE A 6 -22.27 3.16 -2.56
CA ILE A 6 -22.05 4.59 -2.26
C ILE A 6 -21.24 5.28 -3.36
N ARG A 7 -20.30 4.55 -4.00
CA ARG A 7 -19.49 5.04 -5.13
C ARG A 7 -18.87 3.88 -5.90
N LEU A 8 -18.95 3.92 -7.22
CA LEU A 8 -18.25 2.97 -8.10
C LEU A 8 -16.82 3.51 -8.33
N GLY A 9 -15.81 2.86 -7.73
CA GLY A 9 -14.41 3.20 -7.96
C GLY A 9 -13.50 2.93 -6.76
N LEU A 10 -12.19 2.84 -7.03
CA LEU A 10 -11.13 2.52 -6.06
C LEU A 10 -10.61 3.76 -5.32
N ARG A 11 -11.43 4.81 -5.20
CA ARG A 11 -11.05 6.07 -4.55
C ARG A 11 -12.12 6.45 -3.54
N ILE A 12 -11.71 6.65 -2.29
CA ILE A 12 -12.61 7.08 -1.22
C ILE A 12 -12.29 8.50 -0.79
N ASN A 13 -13.33 9.21 -0.35
CA ASN A 13 -13.16 10.49 0.32
C ASN A 13 -12.63 10.19 1.72
N TYR A 14 -11.48 10.75 2.05
CA TYR A 14 -10.82 10.60 3.33
C TYR A 14 -10.61 11.98 3.93
N THR A 15 -11.12 12.18 5.16
CA THR A 15 -10.87 13.40 5.92
C THR A 15 -9.56 13.25 6.66
N ALA A 16 -8.58 14.07 6.32
CA ALA A 16 -7.25 13.94 6.88
C ALA A 16 -7.20 14.49 8.31
N PRO A 17 -6.80 13.69 9.32
CA PRO A 17 -6.61 14.20 10.69
C PRO A 17 -5.39 15.12 10.80
N SER A 18 -4.40 14.92 9.93
CA SER A 18 -3.15 15.69 9.83
C SER A 18 -2.90 16.07 8.37
N ASP A 19 -1.94 16.96 8.11
CA ASP A 19 -1.52 17.25 6.75
C ASP A 19 -0.94 15.98 6.08
N ILE A 20 -1.47 15.64 4.91
CA ILE A 20 -1.07 14.48 4.10
C ILE A 20 -0.58 15.02 2.77
N ASP A 21 0.70 14.79 2.50
CA ASP A 21 1.34 15.19 1.25
C ASP A 21 0.97 14.24 0.11
N TYR A 22 1.13 14.70 -1.13
CA TYR A 22 0.96 13.87 -2.30
C TYR A 22 1.85 12.62 -2.24
N GLY A 23 1.24 11.44 -2.45
CA GLY A 23 1.96 10.16 -2.43
C GLY A 23 2.16 9.58 -1.03
N ASP A 24 1.73 10.26 0.04
CA ASP A 24 1.81 9.70 1.38
C ASP A 24 0.82 8.54 1.57
N VAL A 25 1.23 7.55 2.36
CA VAL A 25 0.45 6.34 2.60
C VAL A 25 -0.46 6.57 3.80
N VAL A 26 -1.76 6.46 3.55
CA VAL A 26 -2.81 6.62 4.55
C VAL A 26 -3.27 5.24 4.99
N VAL A 27 -3.14 4.97 6.28
CA VAL A 27 -3.59 3.73 6.92
C VAL A 27 -4.80 4.04 7.80
N GLN A 28 -5.96 3.45 7.47
CA GLN A 28 -7.18 3.53 8.25
C GLN A 28 -7.59 2.13 8.72
N GLY A 29 -7.09 1.72 9.89
CA GLY A 29 -7.28 0.35 10.40
C GLY A 29 -6.54 -0.66 9.53
N ASP A 30 -7.29 -1.50 8.81
CA ASP A 30 -6.75 -2.47 7.85
C ASP A 30 -6.83 -2.00 6.39
N LEU A 31 -7.41 -0.82 6.17
CA LEU A 31 -7.53 -0.23 4.85
C LEU A 31 -6.35 0.71 4.61
N VAL A 32 -5.54 0.38 3.60
CA VAL A 32 -4.38 1.18 3.19
C VAL A 32 -4.68 1.83 1.84
N GLY A 33 -4.35 3.10 1.72
CA GLY A 33 -4.47 3.85 0.47
C GLY A 33 -3.37 4.89 0.31
N ILE A 34 -3.23 5.44 -0.89
CA ILE A 34 -2.26 6.49 -1.20
C ILE A 34 -2.97 7.79 -1.53
N ALA A 35 -2.49 8.89 -0.96
CA ALA A 35 -3.00 10.22 -1.25
C ALA A 35 -2.63 10.63 -2.70
N THR A 36 -3.66 10.96 -3.50
CA THR A 36 -3.46 11.37 -4.91
C THR A 36 -3.39 12.89 -5.10
N ARG A 37 -3.38 13.63 -4.00
CA ARG A 37 -3.26 15.09 -3.90
C ARG A 37 -2.82 15.43 -2.49
N ASP A 38 -2.33 16.64 -2.29
CA ASP A 38 -2.13 17.20 -0.95
C ASP A 38 -3.49 17.41 -0.30
N ILE A 39 -3.61 16.98 0.96
CA ILE A 39 -4.80 17.09 1.80
C ILE A 39 -4.37 17.76 3.08
N LYS A 40 -4.80 19.00 3.31
CA LYS A 40 -4.52 19.69 4.57
C LYS A 40 -5.34 19.08 5.70
N SER A 41 -4.87 19.22 6.93
CA SER A 41 -5.63 18.80 8.12
C SER A 41 -7.04 19.41 8.10
N GLY A 42 -8.05 18.56 8.27
CA GLY A 42 -9.47 18.94 8.25
C GLY A 42 -10.12 19.04 6.87
N GLU A 43 -9.36 18.89 5.77
CA GLU A 43 -9.94 18.83 4.42
C GLU A 43 -10.33 17.41 4.00
N VAL A 44 -11.33 17.32 3.11
CA VAL A 44 -11.74 16.07 2.47
C VAL A 44 -10.90 15.86 1.22
N GLY A 45 -9.96 14.91 1.31
CA GLY A 45 -9.13 14.49 0.18
C GLY A 45 -9.59 13.19 -0.45
N ARG A 46 -8.92 12.81 -1.54
CA ARG A 46 -9.17 11.52 -2.23
C ARG A 46 -7.93 10.65 -2.15
N ILE A 47 -8.10 9.49 -1.52
CA ILE A 47 -7.08 8.43 -1.50
C ILE A 47 -7.43 7.36 -2.53
N ALA A 48 -6.42 6.79 -3.16
CA ALA A 48 -6.56 5.64 -4.04
C ALA A 48 -6.25 4.36 -3.27
N LEU A 49 -7.18 3.40 -3.35
CA LEU A 49 -7.12 2.10 -2.69
C LEU A 49 -6.61 0.98 -3.62
N ALA A 50 -6.48 1.27 -4.91
CA ALA A 50 -5.94 0.34 -5.89
C ALA A 50 -5.25 1.05 -7.04
N GLY A 51 -4.29 0.36 -7.64
CA GLY A 51 -3.43 0.87 -8.69
C GLY A 51 -2.00 0.41 -8.52
N LEU A 52 -1.13 0.82 -9.44
CA LEU A 52 0.30 0.58 -9.37
C LEU A 52 0.99 1.83 -8.83
N PHE A 53 1.64 1.70 -7.67
CA PHE A 53 2.31 2.82 -7.01
C PHE A 53 3.79 2.53 -6.77
N GLY A 54 4.63 3.53 -6.96
CA GLY A 54 6.04 3.47 -6.60
C GLY A 54 6.22 3.94 -5.16
N ILE A 55 6.56 3.03 -4.26
CA ILE A 55 6.70 3.33 -2.83
C ILE A 55 8.16 3.26 -2.45
N VAL A 56 8.60 4.21 -1.61
CA VAL A 56 9.97 4.23 -1.09
C VAL A 56 10.21 2.99 -0.24
N LYS A 57 11.29 2.26 -0.53
CA LYS A 57 11.76 1.16 0.31
C LYS A 57 13.11 1.50 0.92
N ASP A 58 13.46 0.81 1.99
CA ASP A 58 14.82 0.90 2.52
C ASP A 58 15.83 0.34 1.50
N THR A 59 17.05 0.88 1.54
CA THR A 59 18.16 0.47 0.70
C THR A 59 19.25 -0.10 1.58
N GLY A 60 19.60 -1.36 1.36
CA GLY A 60 20.57 -2.07 2.18
C GLY A 60 20.57 -3.56 1.87
N VAL A 61 21.60 -4.27 2.31
CA VAL A 61 21.71 -5.72 2.07
C VAL A 61 20.50 -6.44 2.70
N GLY A 62 19.73 -7.16 1.88
CA GLY A 62 18.53 -7.89 2.32
C GLY A 62 17.23 -7.08 2.21
N THR A 63 17.25 -5.94 1.52
CA THR A 63 16.06 -5.11 1.23
C THR A 63 15.54 -5.33 -0.18
N ALA A 64 16.11 -6.29 -0.92
CA ALA A 64 15.61 -6.71 -2.22
C ALA A 64 14.18 -7.25 -2.09
N ILE A 65 13.27 -6.74 -2.93
CA ILE A 65 11.88 -7.18 -3.01
C ILE A 65 11.65 -7.68 -4.43
N ASN A 66 11.51 -8.99 -4.57
CA ASN A 66 11.27 -9.61 -5.87
C ASN A 66 9.84 -9.33 -6.35
N ALA A 67 9.62 -9.41 -7.65
CA ALA A 67 8.28 -9.41 -8.22
C ALA A 67 7.46 -10.57 -7.64
N GLY A 68 6.21 -10.32 -7.30
CA GLY A 68 5.31 -11.29 -6.65
C GLY A 68 5.42 -11.35 -5.13
N THR A 69 6.40 -10.67 -4.51
CA THR A 69 6.52 -10.63 -3.05
C THR A 69 5.44 -9.73 -2.44
N LYS A 70 4.86 -10.19 -1.32
CA LYS A 70 3.94 -9.37 -0.51
C LYS A 70 4.72 -8.22 0.11
N VAL A 71 4.22 -7.02 -0.09
CA VAL A 71 4.78 -5.79 0.43
C VAL A 71 3.87 -5.24 1.50
N TYR A 72 4.48 -4.90 2.62
CA TYR A 72 3.88 -4.33 3.80
C TYR A 72 4.38 -2.90 4.00
N TRP A 73 3.54 -2.06 4.60
CA TRP A 73 3.88 -0.71 4.99
C TRP A 73 4.37 -0.68 6.43
N ASP A 74 5.60 -0.21 6.61
CA ASP A 74 6.11 0.19 7.91
C ASP A 74 5.72 1.65 8.17
N ALA A 75 4.74 1.85 9.05
CA ALA A 75 4.27 3.19 9.42
C ALA A 75 5.27 3.96 10.31
N ASN A 76 6.20 3.27 10.96
CA ASN A 76 7.21 3.88 11.83
C ASN A 76 8.36 4.45 11.00
N SER A 77 8.84 3.66 10.05
CA SER A 77 9.95 4.01 9.16
C SER A 77 9.48 4.71 7.87
N LYS A 78 8.17 4.74 7.60
CA LYS A 78 7.54 5.28 6.38
C LYS A 78 8.12 4.66 5.09
N VAL A 79 8.38 3.36 5.13
CA VAL A 79 8.94 2.61 3.98
C VAL A 79 8.16 1.33 3.71
N ALA A 80 8.21 0.89 2.46
CA ALA A 80 7.77 -0.43 2.05
C ALA A 80 8.79 -1.50 2.48
N THR A 81 8.30 -2.57 3.08
CA THR A 81 9.09 -3.73 3.53
C THR A 81 8.44 -5.03 3.10
N ALA A 82 9.24 -6.08 2.88
CA ALA A 82 8.73 -7.43 2.59
C ALA A 82 8.34 -8.20 3.86
N SER A 83 8.63 -7.66 5.06
CA SER A 83 8.28 -8.27 6.34
C SER A 83 7.00 -7.69 6.92
N ASP A 84 6.13 -8.56 7.39
CA ASP A 84 4.90 -8.20 8.11
C ASP A 84 5.19 -7.65 9.53
N GLY A 85 6.43 -7.80 10.01
CA GLY A 85 6.86 -7.29 11.32
C GLY A 85 6.11 -7.93 12.48
N GLY A 86 5.62 -9.17 12.32
CA GLY A 86 4.76 -9.83 13.30
C GLY A 86 3.32 -9.32 13.30
N GLY A 87 2.82 -8.86 12.15
CA GLY A 87 1.49 -8.27 11.97
C GLY A 87 1.37 -6.78 12.31
N LEU A 88 2.49 -6.12 12.64
CA LEU A 88 2.54 -4.68 12.87
C LEU A 88 2.46 -3.89 11.56
N ASN A 89 3.08 -4.41 10.49
CA ASN A 89 3.12 -3.74 9.19
C ASN A 89 1.86 -4.06 8.39
N LYS A 90 1.24 -3.04 7.82
CA LYS A 90 -0.04 -3.21 7.12
C LYS A 90 0.19 -3.72 5.71
N PHE A 91 -0.58 -4.73 5.31
CA PHE A 91 -0.50 -5.27 3.96
C PHE A 91 -0.85 -4.18 2.96
N LEU A 92 0.09 -3.87 2.08
CA LEU A 92 -0.07 -2.81 1.11
C LEU A 92 -0.37 -3.42 -0.26
N GLY A 93 0.33 -4.48 -0.66
CA GLY A 93 0.03 -5.16 -1.91
C GLY A 93 1.10 -6.15 -2.33
N VAL A 94 1.22 -6.36 -3.64
CA VAL A 94 2.22 -7.27 -4.22
C VAL A 94 3.17 -6.48 -5.12
N SER A 95 4.46 -6.76 -5.03
CA SER A 95 5.44 -6.16 -5.92
C SER A 95 5.23 -6.65 -7.35
N THR A 96 5.28 -5.75 -8.33
CA THR A 96 5.14 -6.09 -9.76
C THR A 96 6.47 -6.22 -10.48
N ARG A 97 7.56 -5.79 -9.84
CA ARG A 97 8.89 -5.73 -10.43
C ARG A 97 9.93 -5.97 -9.34
N ASP A 98 11.02 -6.63 -9.72
CA ASP A 98 12.17 -6.79 -8.83
C ASP A 98 12.77 -5.42 -8.50
N ALA A 99 12.82 -5.11 -7.21
CA ALA A 99 13.48 -3.94 -6.65
C ALA A 99 14.72 -4.45 -5.91
N GLN A 100 15.91 -4.13 -6.43
CA GLN A 100 17.16 -4.61 -5.85
C GLN A 100 17.52 -3.84 -4.57
N ASP A 101 18.54 -4.27 -3.84
CA ASP A 101 18.97 -3.61 -2.59
C ASP A 101 19.32 -2.11 -2.79
N GLY A 102 19.74 -1.71 -3.99
CA GLY A 102 20.03 -0.32 -4.35
C GLY A 102 18.81 0.48 -4.85
N ASP A 103 17.69 -0.16 -5.15
CA ASP A 103 16.49 0.53 -5.60
C ASP A 103 15.81 1.23 -4.43
N ARG A 104 15.65 2.55 -4.55
CA ARG A 104 14.94 3.37 -3.56
C ARG A 104 13.42 3.26 -3.67
N PHE A 105 12.91 2.63 -4.73
CA PHE A 105 11.48 2.53 -5.01
C PHE A 105 11.08 1.10 -5.41
N VAL A 106 10.00 0.60 -4.82
CA VAL A 106 9.35 -0.65 -5.20
C VAL A 106 7.99 -0.35 -5.84
N ARG A 107 7.65 -1.09 -6.90
CA ARG A 107 6.37 -0.92 -7.61
C ARG A 107 5.34 -1.88 -7.05
N VAL A 108 4.41 -1.39 -6.25
CA VAL A 108 3.40 -2.19 -5.56
C VAL A 108 2.05 -2.07 -6.26
N LEU A 109 1.46 -3.21 -6.61
CA LEU A 109 0.08 -3.32 -7.06
C LEU A 109 -0.83 -3.42 -5.83
N MET A 110 -1.60 -2.35 -5.59
CA MET A 110 -2.66 -2.29 -4.60
C MET A 110 -3.99 -2.72 -5.22
N GLY A 111 -4.81 -3.45 -4.45
CA GLY A 111 -6.17 -3.87 -4.84
C GLY A 111 -6.25 -5.09 -5.77
N GLY A 112 -5.12 -5.54 -6.30
CA GLY A 112 -5.01 -6.89 -6.86
C GLY A 112 -4.89 -7.85 -5.69
N GLY A 113 -5.98 -8.52 -5.32
CA GLY A 113 -5.89 -9.67 -4.43
C GLY A 113 -4.79 -10.57 -4.97
N VAL A 114 -3.80 -10.89 -4.13
CA VAL A 114 -2.95 -12.03 -4.47
C VAL A 114 -3.95 -13.20 -4.52
N LEU A 115 -4.25 -13.66 -5.73
CA LEU A 115 -4.79 -14.99 -5.93
C LEU A 115 -3.66 -15.87 -5.40
N ALA A 116 -3.65 -16.10 -4.09
CA ALA A 116 -2.90 -17.18 -3.51
C ALA A 116 -3.43 -18.39 -4.28
N ALA A 117 -2.61 -18.90 -5.20
CA ALA A 117 -2.87 -20.17 -5.84
C ALA A 117 -3.17 -21.12 -4.69
N ALA A 118 -4.42 -21.60 -4.65
CA ALA A 118 -4.78 -22.67 -3.75
C ALA A 118 -3.72 -23.76 -3.96
N GLY A 119 -3.03 -24.15 -2.89
CA GLY A 119 -2.27 -25.38 -2.89
C GLY A 119 -3.26 -26.50 -3.20
N ALA A 120 -3.35 -26.86 -4.47
CA ALA A 120 -3.85 -28.16 -4.88
C ALA A 120 -2.68 -29.12 -4.75
N GLU A 121 -2.43 -29.58 -3.53
CA GLU A 121 -1.52 -30.70 -3.29
C GLU A 121 -2.24 -31.73 -2.41
N GLY A 122 -2.52 -32.90 -2.99
CA GLY A 122 -2.79 -34.16 -2.29
C GLY A 122 -4.25 -34.52 -2.07
#